data_AF-A0A5S5C034-F1
#
_entry.id   AF-A0A5S5C034-F1
#
_cell.length_a   1.000
_cell.length_b   1.000
_cell.length_c   1.000
_cell.angle_alpha   90.00
_cell.angle_beta   90.00
_cell.angle_gamma   90.00
#
_symmetry.space_group_name_H-M   'P 1'
#
loop_
_entity.id
_entity.type
_entity.pdbx_description
1 polymer ?
#
loop_
_entity_poly.entity_id
_entity_poly.type
_entity_poly.pdbx_seq_one_letter_code
_entity_poly.pdbx_strand_id
1 'polypeptide(L)'
;MNASKKINFRQKRELGDIINDTFSFLRNHAKAIMTVLVKTATIPFLLALVATGYYTQVSSKIFNPGGYSPYDIGDTGTIFIAMLFLFITMILFYAVLFSTVLHYIKAYIRDENAIDVYEIKNQVSENFMKFLGLGILSSLMVGFGFMLCFLPGIYFYVPLSLVFAIMVFEGGSTTDVISKSFELIKGHWWVTFGTLLVVGVLVSLIGLIFSVPAMIYTFSKGFVAASESSYLDTADSIDWIYVGLNTLSSAAQYILYTITAVASAFIYFNLHERKYNTGALEEINTIGKDHHLED
;
A
#
# COMPACT_ATOMS: atom_id res chain seq x y z
N MET A 1 31.41 -6.39 -7.70
CA MET A 1 30.45 -5.60 -6.90
C MET A 1 30.15 -4.33 -7.65
N ASN A 2 29.02 -4.21 -8.33
CA ASN A 2 28.60 -2.90 -8.86
C ASN A 2 28.16 -2.06 -7.66
N ALA A 3 28.91 -1.01 -7.34
CA ALA A 3 28.46 0.00 -6.40
C ALA A 3 27.17 0.59 -6.98
N SER A 4 26.02 0.21 -6.41
CA SER A 4 24.74 0.82 -6.75
C SER A 4 24.85 2.31 -6.44
N LYS A 5 24.76 3.16 -7.47
CA LYS A 5 24.72 4.61 -7.30
C LYS A 5 23.61 4.97 -6.30
N LYS A 6 23.94 5.68 -5.22
CA LYS A 6 22.98 6.15 -4.22
C LYS A 6 21.85 6.91 -4.93
N ILE A 7 20.61 6.47 -4.73
CA ILE A 7 19.43 7.13 -5.28
C ILE A 7 19.16 8.40 -4.46
N ASN A 8 19.26 9.57 -5.10
CA ASN A 8 18.93 10.85 -4.47
C ASN A 8 17.41 11.06 -4.50
N PHE A 9 16.75 11.06 -3.35
CA PHE A 9 15.30 11.31 -3.28
C PHE A 9 14.93 12.77 -3.60
N ARG A 10 15.75 13.76 -3.24
CA ARG A 10 15.49 15.21 -3.39
C ARG A 10 15.82 15.71 -4.79
N GLN A 11 15.08 15.22 -5.79
CA GLN A 11 15.23 15.66 -7.18
C GLN A 11 13.88 15.77 -7.87
N LYS A 12 13.79 16.70 -8.84
CA LYS A 12 12.65 16.80 -9.76
C LYS A 12 12.69 15.58 -10.68
N ARG A 13 11.53 14.98 -10.90
CA ARG A 13 11.37 13.78 -11.72
C ARG A 13 10.20 13.92 -12.66
N GLU A 14 10.31 13.27 -13.80
CA GLU A 14 9.16 12.96 -14.64
C GLU A 14 8.53 11.64 -14.18
N LEU A 15 7.31 11.37 -14.64
CA LEU A 15 6.53 10.18 -14.24
C LEU A 15 7.33 8.88 -14.44
N GLY A 16 8.00 8.74 -15.59
CA GLY A 16 8.79 7.55 -15.91
C GLY A 16 9.95 7.33 -14.94
N ASP A 17 10.61 8.40 -14.52
CA ASP A 17 11.73 8.34 -13.58
C ASP A 17 11.25 7.94 -12.19
N ILE A 18 10.09 8.44 -11.74
CA ILE A 18 9.49 8.02 -10.45
C ILE A 18 9.26 6.51 -10.43
N ILE A 19 8.72 5.96 -11.50
CA ILE A 19 8.44 4.52 -11.60
C ILE A 19 9.75 3.73 -11.63
N ASN A 20 10.70 4.14 -12.48
CA ASN A 20 11.97 3.44 -12.61
C ASN A 20 12.78 3.46 -11.30
N ASP A 21 12.82 4.62 -10.62
CA ASP A 21 13.48 4.77 -9.33
C ASP A 21 12.77 3.95 -8.24
N THR A 22 11.43 3.86 -8.26
CA THR A 22 10.66 3.02 -7.33
C THR A 22 11.08 1.56 -7.43
N PHE A 23 11.08 1.00 -8.65
CA PHE A 23 11.48 -0.39 -8.86
C PHE A 23 12.97 -0.63 -8.62
N SER A 24 13.82 0.35 -8.97
CA SER A 24 15.28 0.27 -8.73
C SER A 24 15.59 0.29 -7.23
N PHE A 25 14.97 1.18 -6.47
CA PHE A 25 15.11 1.26 -5.03
C PHE A 25 14.63 -0.03 -4.36
N LEU A 26 13.45 -0.52 -4.73
CA LEU A 26 12.95 -1.79 -4.22
C LEU A 26 13.86 -2.96 -4.59
N ARG A 27 14.36 -3.04 -5.82
CA ARG A 27 15.28 -4.12 -6.22
C ARG A 27 16.55 -4.13 -5.36
N ASN A 28 17.10 -2.96 -5.06
CA ASN A 28 18.35 -2.84 -4.31
C ASN A 28 18.15 -3.01 -2.79
N HIS A 29 16.97 -2.67 -2.26
CA HIS A 29 16.70 -2.66 -0.81
C HIS A 29 15.58 -3.60 -0.36
N ALA A 30 15.03 -4.45 -1.23
CA ALA A 30 13.91 -5.35 -0.92
C ALA A 30 14.16 -6.20 0.32
N LYS A 31 15.35 -6.82 0.42
CA LYS A 31 15.69 -7.67 1.56
C LYS A 31 15.69 -6.90 2.89
N ALA A 32 16.25 -5.68 2.89
CA ALA A 32 16.31 -4.84 4.07
C ALA A 32 14.89 -4.37 4.46
N ILE A 33 14.12 -3.83 3.52
CA ILE A 33 12.73 -3.41 3.74
C ILE A 33 11.88 -4.57 4.26
N MET A 34 11.98 -5.76 3.64
CA MET A 34 11.25 -6.95 4.07
C MET A 34 11.64 -7.39 5.48
N THR A 35 12.93 -7.31 5.83
CA THR A 35 13.41 -7.66 7.17
C THR A 35 12.82 -6.73 8.24
N VAL A 36 12.73 -5.42 7.94
CA VAL A 36 12.10 -4.47 8.87
C VAL A 36 10.58 -4.71 8.92
N LEU A 37 9.92 -4.91 7.78
CA LEU A 37 8.49 -5.22 7.71
C LEU A 37 8.11 -6.47 8.50
N VAL A 38 8.90 -7.54 8.43
CA VAL A 38 8.66 -8.73 9.26
C VAL A 38 8.76 -8.37 10.76
N LYS A 39 9.70 -7.52 11.16
CA LYS A 39 9.86 -7.14 12.57
C LYS A 39 8.79 -6.18 13.08
N THR A 40 8.17 -5.38 12.21
CA THR A 40 7.17 -4.37 12.60
C THR A 40 5.73 -4.81 12.30
N ALA A 41 5.50 -5.47 11.17
CA ALA A 41 4.19 -5.72 10.60
C ALA A 41 3.74 -7.18 10.65
N THR A 42 4.48 -8.12 11.24
CA THR A 42 4.06 -9.54 11.29
C THR A 42 2.70 -9.74 11.96
N ILE A 43 2.50 -9.21 13.17
CA ILE A 43 1.22 -9.33 13.88
C ILE A 43 0.06 -8.76 13.07
N PRO A 44 0.11 -7.49 12.59
CA PRO A 44 -1.00 -6.95 11.83
C PRO A 44 -1.19 -7.60 10.46
N PHE A 45 -0.13 -8.10 9.83
CA PHE A 45 -0.21 -8.90 8.62
C PHE A 45 -0.97 -10.20 8.85
N LEU A 46 -0.63 -10.96 9.90
CA LEU A 46 -1.34 -12.20 10.23
C LEU A 46 -2.81 -11.96 10.55
N LEU A 47 -3.14 -10.87 11.26
CA LEU A 47 -4.52 -10.47 11.51
C LEU A 47 -5.27 -10.16 10.21
N ALA A 48 -4.64 -9.45 9.28
CA ALA A 48 -5.20 -9.17 7.96
C ALA A 48 -5.41 -10.46 7.14
N LEU A 49 -4.52 -11.45 7.24
CA LEU A 49 -4.69 -12.76 6.60
C LEU A 49 -5.86 -13.55 7.20
N VAL A 50 -5.98 -13.59 8.52
CA VAL A 50 -7.11 -14.24 9.20
C VAL A 50 -8.43 -13.58 8.78
N ALA A 51 -8.48 -12.25 8.76
CA ALA A 51 -9.67 -11.52 8.31
C ALA A 51 -9.98 -11.80 6.83
N THR A 52 -8.96 -11.94 5.98
CA THR A 52 -9.12 -12.29 4.57
C THR A 52 -9.67 -13.69 4.39
N GLY A 53 -9.14 -14.67 5.12
CA GLY A 53 -9.63 -16.05 5.07
C GLY A 53 -11.07 -16.14 5.56
N TYR A 54 -11.40 -15.46 6.66
CA TYR A 54 -12.77 -15.38 7.18
C TYR A 54 -13.72 -14.73 6.17
N TYR A 55 -13.35 -13.58 5.60
CA TYR A 55 -14.14 -12.93 4.55
C TYR A 55 -14.34 -13.81 3.33
N THR A 56 -13.28 -14.50 2.87
CA THR A 56 -13.34 -15.40 1.71
C THR A 56 -14.28 -16.57 1.98
N GLN A 57 -14.20 -17.16 3.17
CA GLN A 57 -15.07 -18.25 3.59
C GLN A 57 -16.54 -17.82 3.57
N VAL A 58 -16.87 -16.71 4.23
CA VAL A 58 -18.26 -16.23 4.34
C VAL A 58 -18.79 -15.79 2.97
N SER A 59 -18.00 -15.07 2.17
CA SER A 59 -18.42 -14.60 0.85
C SER A 59 -18.53 -15.70 -0.20
N SER A 60 -17.77 -16.81 -0.08
CA SER A 60 -17.81 -17.92 -1.03
C SER A 60 -19.19 -18.56 -1.19
N LYS A 61 -20.02 -18.49 -0.15
CA LYS A 61 -21.40 -19.00 -0.15
C LYS A 61 -22.30 -18.28 -1.15
N ILE A 62 -22.09 -16.97 -1.34
CA ILE A 62 -22.85 -16.15 -2.30
C ILE A 62 -22.58 -16.61 -3.74
N PHE A 63 -21.34 -16.95 -4.04
CA PHE A 63 -20.90 -17.28 -5.39
C PHE A 63 -21.05 -18.77 -5.72
N ASN A 64 -21.65 -19.57 -4.82
CA ASN A 64 -21.91 -20.98 -5.06
C ASN A 64 -23.22 -21.16 -5.87
N PRO A 65 -23.17 -21.63 -7.14
CA PRO A 65 -24.34 -21.67 -8.03
C PRO A 65 -25.50 -22.59 -7.60
N GLY A 66 -25.37 -23.35 -6.50
CA GLY A 66 -26.42 -24.21 -5.95
C GLY A 66 -26.81 -23.94 -4.48
N GLY A 67 -26.22 -22.91 -3.85
CA GLY A 67 -26.33 -22.69 -2.39
C GLY A 67 -27.21 -21.53 -1.95
N TYR A 68 -27.84 -20.79 -2.87
CA TYR A 68 -28.61 -19.60 -2.50
C TYR A 68 -30.01 -20.00 -1.97
N SER A 69 -30.12 -20.22 -0.66
CA SER A 69 -31.42 -20.30 0.02
C SER A 69 -31.94 -18.89 0.32
N PRO A 70 -33.15 -18.50 -0.15
CA PRO A 70 -33.74 -17.19 0.15
C PRO A 70 -33.96 -16.90 1.65
N TYR A 71 -33.75 -17.89 2.53
CA TYR A 71 -33.90 -17.78 3.99
C TYR A 71 -32.59 -17.49 4.73
N ASP A 72 -31.43 -17.39 4.05
CA ASP A 72 -30.12 -17.08 4.65
C ASP A 72 -29.91 -15.58 4.96
N ILE A 73 -30.97 -14.90 5.41
CA ILE A 73 -30.95 -13.46 5.77
C ILE A 73 -29.95 -13.21 6.93
N GLY A 74 -29.61 -14.24 7.72
CA GLY A 74 -28.54 -14.22 8.72
C GLY A 74 -27.12 -14.11 8.14
N ASP A 75 -26.91 -14.52 6.88
CA ASP A 75 -25.59 -14.55 6.23
C ASP A 75 -25.18 -13.16 5.70
N THR A 76 -26.13 -12.26 5.42
CA THR A 76 -25.80 -10.86 5.06
C THR A 76 -25.14 -10.10 6.21
N GLY A 77 -25.59 -10.34 7.45
CA GLY A 77 -25.02 -9.73 8.66
C GLY A 77 -23.60 -10.24 8.94
N THR A 78 -23.34 -11.53 8.74
CA THR A 78 -22.00 -12.12 8.92
C THR A 78 -21.02 -11.61 7.86
N ILE A 79 -21.46 -11.43 6.61
CA ILE A 79 -20.65 -10.81 5.55
C ILE A 79 -20.26 -9.39 5.94
N PHE A 80 -21.21 -8.58 6.43
CA PHE A 80 -20.92 -7.21 6.84
C PHE A 80 -19.91 -7.16 8.00
N ILE A 81 -20.05 -8.04 8.99
CA ILE A 81 -19.08 -8.18 10.08
C ILE A 81 -17.71 -8.59 9.55
N ALA A 82 -17.65 -9.56 8.63
CA ALA A 82 -16.40 -9.99 8.01
C ALA A 82 -15.74 -8.86 7.19
N MET A 83 -16.52 -8.08 6.45
CA MET A 83 -16.06 -6.90 5.72
C MET A 83 -15.50 -5.82 6.66
N LEU A 84 -16.20 -5.52 7.77
CA LEU A 84 -15.71 -4.55 8.76
C LEU A 84 -14.42 -5.04 9.43
N PHE A 85 -14.36 -6.32 9.81
CA PHE A 85 -13.16 -6.90 10.40
C PHE A 85 -11.97 -6.87 9.41
N LEU A 86 -12.21 -7.18 8.13
CA LEU A 86 -11.22 -7.05 7.07
C LEU A 86 -10.78 -5.59 6.89
N PHE A 87 -11.72 -4.66 6.84
CA PHE A 87 -11.43 -3.24 6.68
C PHE A 87 -10.55 -2.69 7.82
N ILE A 88 -10.89 -3.00 9.07
CA ILE A 88 -10.12 -2.56 10.24
C ILE A 88 -8.71 -3.15 10.23
N THR A 89 -8.58 -4.46 9.97
CA THR A 89 -7.27 -5.13 9.92
C THR A 89 -6.42 -4.65 8.74
N MET A 90 -7.03 -4.33 7.59
CA MET A 90 -6.33 -3.71 6.45
C MET A 90 -5.80 -2.33 6.80
N ILE A 91 -6.62 -1.45 7.40
CA ILE A 91 -6.15 -0.13 7.81
C ILE A 91 -4.97 -0.27 8.77
N LEU A 92 -5.07 -1.17 9.73
CA LEU A 92 -4.02 -1.40 10.72
C LEU A 92 -2.74 -1.91 10.05
N PHE A 93 -2.84 -2.89 9.15
CA PHE A 93 -1.69 -3.41 8.41
C PHE A 93 -1.05 -2.34 7.52
N TYR A 94 -1.83 -1.63 6.72
CA TYR A 94 -1.28 -0.62 5.81
C TYR A 94 -0.74 0.61 6.55
N ALA A 95 -1.31 1.00 7.69
CA ALA A 95 -0.72 2.03 8.55
C ALA A 95 0.70 1.65 8.98
N VAL A 96 0.91 0.39 9.41
CA VAL A 96 2.24 -0.11 9.80
C VAL A 96 3.16 -0.28 8.59
N LEU A 97 2.66 -0.77 7.46
CA LEU A 97 3.43 -0.94 6.23
C LEU A 97 3.96 0.42 5.72
N PHE A 98 3.08 1.41 5.54
CA PHE A 98 3.48 2.74 5.10
C PHE A 98 4.43 3.39 6.10
N SER A 99 4.15 3.30 7.41
CA SER A 99 5.05 3.82 8.45
C SER A 99 6.43 3.18 8.36
N THR A 100 6.50 1.86 8.22
CA THR A 100 7.78 1.13 8.16
C THR A 100 8.59 1.52 6.93
N VAL A 101 7.96 1.50 5.75
CA VAL A 101 8.63 1.80 4.47
C VAL A 101 9.12 3.25 4.45
N LEU A 102 8.30 4.20 4.89
CA LEU A 102 8.67 5.61 4.85
C LEU A 102 9.74 5.96 5.90
N HIS A 103 9.69 5.40 7.11
CA HIS A 103 10.75 5.59 8.10
C HIS A 103 12.06 4.89 7.67
N TYR A 104 11.98 3.75 6.97
CA TYR A 104 13.16 3.15 6.34
C TYR A 104 13.77 4.09 5.28
N ILE A 105 12.95 4.68 4.41
CA ILE A 105 13.41 5.67 3.42
C ILE A 105 14.03 6.89 4.12
N LYS A 106 13.42 7.38 5.21
CA LYS A 106 13.97 8.48 6.03
C LYS A 106 15.34 8.14 6.61
N ALA A 107 15.53 6.92 7.11
CA ALA A 107 16.82 6.44 7.60
C ALA A 107 17.85 6.33 6.47
N TYR A 108 17.46 5.78 5.32
CA TYR A 108 18.31 5.67 4.12
C TYR A 108 18.77 7.05 3.60
N ILE A 109 17.88 8.05 3.59
CA ILE A 109 18.23 9.41 3.16
C ILE A 109 19.25 10.03 4.13
N ARG A 110 19.10 9.79 5.44
CA ARG A 110 20.04 10.27 6.47
C ARG A 110 21.42 9.63 6.31
N ASP A 111 21.49 8.31 6.31
CA ASP A 111 22.71 7.54 6.10
C ASP A 111 22.37 6.11 5.65
N GLU A 112 22.78 5.75 4.43
CA GLU A 112 22.51 4.43 3.84
C GLU A 112 23.34 3.31 4.48
N ASN A 113 24.46 3.63 5.12
CA ASN A 113 25.36 2.67 5.73
C ASN A 113 25.05 2.41 7.21
N ALA A 114 24.28 3.30 7.85
CA ALA A 114 23.95 3.26 9.28
C ALA A 114 22.43 3.16 9.54
N ILE A 115 21.75 2.25 8.84
CA ILE A 115 20.33 1.99 9.04
C ILE A 115 20.12 1.09 10.26
N ASP A 116 19.64 1.67 11.37
CA ASP A 116 19.25 0.91 12.56
C ASP A 116 17.78 0.45 12.50
N VAL A 117 17.60 -0.87 12.46
CA VAL A 117 16.29 -1.52 12.44
C VAL A 117 15.51 -1.31 13.74
N TYR A 118 16.20 -1.21 14.88
CA TYR A 118 15.56 -0.96 16.18
C TYR A 118 15.01 0.47 16.23
N GLU A 119 15.79 1.44 15.76
CA GLU A 119 15.36 2.83 15.62
C GLU A 119 14.09 2.95 14.77
N ILE A 120 14.04 2.30 13.60
CA ILE A 120 12.85 2.30 12.73
C ILE A 120 11.65 1.67 13.45
N LYS A 121 11.83 0.54 14.13
CA LYS A 121 10.75 -0.11 14.90
C LYS A 121 10.19 0.82 15.97
N ASN A 122 11.06 1.55 16.68
CA ASN A 122 10.63 2.50 17.70
C ASN A 122 9.83 3.65 17.08
N GLN A 123 10.31 4.24 15.98
CA GLN A 123 9.59 5.30 15.26
C GLN A 123 8.22 4.84 14.72
N VAL A 124 8.12 3.59 14.24
CA VAL A 124 6.84 3.00 13.81
C VAL A 124 5.87 2.86 14.99
N SER A 125 6.35 2.42 16.15
CA SER A 125 5.55 2.28 17.36
C SER A 125 5.08 3.63 17.91
N GLU A 126 5.97 4.61 18.00
CA GLU A 126 5.67 5.96 18.51
C GLU A 126 4.65 6.69 17.63
N ASN A 127 4.73 6.49 16.30
CA ASN A 127 3.83 7.14 15.36
C ASN A 127 2.62 6.27 14.97
N PHE A 128 2.45 5.08 15.57
CA PHE A 128 1.40 4.14 15.21
C PHE A 128 0.01 4.78 15.22
N MET A 129 -0.34 5.48 16.31
CA MET A 129 -1.66 6.12 16.44
C MET A 129 -1.89 7.25 15.43
N LYS A 130 -0.83 7.98 15.08
CA LYS A 130 -0.89 9.03 14.05
C LYS A 130 -1.14 8.44 12.67
N PHE A 131 -0.44 7.35 12.32
CA PHE A 131 -0.66 6.62 11.08
C PHE A 131 -2.03 5.96 11.01
N LEU A 132 -2.48 5.35 12.12
CA LEU A 132 -3.80 4.76 12.21
C LEU A 132 -4.89 5.82 12.02
N GLY A 133 -4.79 6.95 12.73
CA GLY A 133 -5.71 8.07 12.61
C GLY A 133 -5.74 8.68 11.20
N LEU A 134 -4.57 8.89 10.58
CA LEU A 134 -4.47 9.33 9.19
C LEU A 134 -5.08 8.30 8.22
N GLY A 135 -4.85 7.02 8.43
CA GLY A 135 -5.42 5.94 7.61
C GLY A 135 -6.94 5.89 7.70
N ILE A 136 -7.50 5.93 8.91
CA ILE A 136 -8.94 5.96 9.14
C ILE A 136 -9.54 7.21 8.49
N LEU A 137 -9.03 8.40 8.80
CA LEU A 137 -9.59 9.65 8.29
C LEU A 137 -9.49 9.72 6.75
N SER A 138 -8.36 9.33 6.18
CA SER A 138 -8.19 9.29 4.72
C SER A 138 -9.14 8.29 4.08
N SER A 139 -9.31 7.10 4.67
CA SER A 139 -10.24 6.09 4.16
C SER A 139 -11.70 6.57 4.20
N LEU A 140 -12.10 7.31 5.24
CA LEU A 140 -13.43 7.90 5.36
C LEU A 140 -13.65 9.01 4.34
N MET A 141 -12.67 9.90 4.13
CA MET A 141 -12.75 10.96 3.11
C MET A 141 -12.87 10.39 1.70
N VAL A 142 -12.02 9.40 1.37
CA VAL A 142 -12.06 8.72 0.07
C VAL A 142 -13.35 7.91 -0.08
N GLY A 143 -13.75 7.17 0.95
CA GLY A 143 -14.98 6.37 0.96
C GLY A 143 -16.24 7.23 0.79
N PHE A 144 -16.33 8.35 1.50
CA PHE A 144 -17.40 9.33 1.35
C PHE A 144 -17.40 9.94 -0.06
N GLY A 145 -16.21 10.25 -0.60
CA GLY A 145 -16.06 10.67 -1.99
C GLY A 145 -16.67 9.68 -2.97
N PHE A 146 -16.32 8.38 -2.86
CA PHE A 146 -16.87 7.32 -3.70
C PHE A 146 -18.38 7.08 -3.49
N MET A 147 -18.90 7.32 -2.29
CA MET A 147 -20.33 7.23 -2.00
C MET A 147 -21.13 8.33 -2.73
N LEU A 148 -20.57 9.53 -2.87
CA LEU A 148 -21.20 10.62 -3.62
C LEU A 148 -21.12 10.41 -5.13
N CYS A 149 -19.97 9.96 -5.65
CA CYS A 149 -19.72 9.63 -7.06
C CYS A 149 -18.30 9.05 -7.24
N PHE A 150 -18.02 8.43 -8.38
CA PHE A 150 -16.66 7.94 -8.69
C PHE A 150 -15.60 9.06 -8.77
N LEU A 151 -15.95 10.21 -9.36
CA LEU A 151 -15.02 11.32 -9.56
C LEU A 151 -14.54 11.99 -8.25
N PRO A 152 -15.41 12.35 -7.28
CA PRO A 152 -14.97 12.87 -5.99
C PRO A 152 -14.06 11.92 -5.21
N GLY A 153 -14.30 10.60 -5.28
CA GLY A 153 -13.43 9.60 -4.65
C GLY A 153 -12.00 9.66 -5.17
N ILE A 154 -11.82 9.71 -6.49
CA ILE A 154 -10.50 9.88 -7.12
C ILE A 154 -9.88 11.22 -6.75
N TYR A 155 -10.67 12.30 -6.74
CA TYR A 155 -10.20 13.63 -6.37
C TYR A 155 -9.57 13.67 -4.98
N PHE A 156 -10.17 13.00 -4.00
CA PHE A 156 -9.62 12.89 -2.64
C PHE A 156 -8.47 11.90 -2.53
N TYR A 157 -8.50 10.79 -3.27
CA TYR A 157 -7.46 9.77 -3.22
C TYR A 157 -6.06 10.30 -3.58
N VAL A 158 -5.96 11.14 -4.62
CA VAL A 158 -4.68 11.66 -5.12
C VAL A 158 -3.91 12.48 -4.06
N PRO A 159 -4.47 13.54 -3.45
CA PRO A 159 -3.81 14.25 -2.35
C PRO A 159 -3.58 13.39 -1.13
N LEU A 160 -4.56 12.57 -0.75
CA LEU A 160 -4.45 11.75 0.45
C LEU A 160 -3.39 10.64 0.32
N SER A 161 -2.96 10.28 -0.90
CA SER A 161 -1.84 9.35 -1.11
C SER A 161 -0.50 9.84 -0.53
N LEU A 162 -0.35 11.16 -0.29
CA LEU A 162 0.88 11.78 0.19
C LEU A 162 0.92 12.01 1.70
N VAL A 163 -0.20 11.85 2.41
CA VAL A 163 -0.30 12.21 3.84
C VAL A 163 0.72 11.47 4.69
N PHE A 164 0.95 10.18 4.41
CA PHE A 164 1.92 9.40 5.15
C PHE A 164 3.36 9.87 4.90
N ALA A 165 3.70 10.23 3.66
CA ALA A 165 5.02 10.76 3.34
C ALA A 165 5.24 12.11 4.03
N ILE A 166 4.29 13.02 3.93
CA ILE A 166 4.33 14.33 4.60
C ILE A 166 4.48 14.15 6.12
N MET A 167 3.72 13.24 6.73
CA MET A 167 3.80 12.96 8.16
C MET A 167 5.20 12.52 8.61
N VAL A 168 5.91 11.73 7.79
CA VAL A 168 7.25 11.22 8.13
C VAL A 168 8.34 12.25 7.91
N PHE A 169 8.27 12.97 6.79
CA PHE A 169 9.34 13.87 6.35
C PHE A 169 9.21 15.29 6.90
N GLU A 170 7.98 15.74 7.20
CA GLU A 170 7.74 17.10 7.68
C GLU A 170 7.11 17.12 9.09
N GLY A 171 6.37 16.07 9.46
CA GLY A 171 5.65 16.02 10.73
C GLY A 171 4.42 16.95 10.76
N GLY A 172 3.82 17.10 11.95
CA GLY A 172 2.64 17.95 12.17
C GLY A 172 1.46 17.20 12.76
N SER A 173 0.34 17.90 12.94
CA SER A 173 -0.93 17.28 13.33
C SER A 173 -1.62 16.63 12.12
N THR A 174 -2.55 15.70 12.37
CA THR A 174 -3.32 15.01 11.31
C THR A 174 -3.96 15.98 10.31
N THR A 175 -4.57 17.06 10.82
CA THR A 175 -5.25 18.06 9.99
C THR A 175 -4.27 18.90 9.19
N ASP A 176 -3.12 19.26 9.77
CA ASP A 176 -2.08 20.03 9.08
C ASP A 176 -1.51 19.22 7.92
N VAL A 177 -1.20 17.94 8.15
CA VAL A 177 -0.67 17.02 7.15
C VAL A 177 -1.65 16.83 5.98
N ILE A 178 -2.94 16.65 6.28
CA ILE A 178 -3.98 16.56 5.24
C ILE A 178 -4.03 17.85 4.45
N SER A 179 -4.13 19.01 5.10
CA SER A 179 -4.21 20.31 4.43
C SER A 179 -3.01 20.54 3.52
N LYS A 180 -1.81 20.20 4.01
CA LYS A 180 -0.57 20.31 3.25
C LYS A 180 -0.51 19.36 2.05
N SER A 181 -1.12 18.18 2.15
CA SER A 181 -1.23 17.25 1.00
C SER A 181 -2.01 17.85 -0.17
N PHE A 182 -3.12 18.55 0.11
CA PHE A 182 -3.87 19.28 -0.93
C PHE A 182 -3.07 20.45 -1.47
N GLU A 183 -2.35 21.18 -0.61
CA GLU A 183 -1.53 22.31 -1.02
C GLU A 183 -0.36 21.88 -1.92
N LEU A 184 0.30 20.76 -1.61
CA LEU A 184 1.46 20.24 -2.33
C LEU A 184 1.11 19.77 -3.75
N ILE A 185 -0.12 19.28 -3.95
CA ILE A 185 -0.59 18.77 -5.25
C ILE A 185 -1.18 19.83 -6.16
N LYS A 186 -1.49 21.04 -5.65
CA LYS A 186 -2.01 22.14 -6.48
C LYS A 186 -1.08 22.41 -7.68
N GLY A 187 -1.64 22.43 -8.89
CA GLY A 187 -0.90 22.59 -10.14
C GLY A 187 -0.29 21.30 -10.72
N HIS A 188 -0.23 20.21 -9.95
CA HIS A 188 0.37 18.93 -10.36
C HIS A 188 -0.54 17.71 -10.16
N TRP A 189 -1.85 17.93 -9.97
CA TRP A 189 -2.83 16.87 -9.69
C TRP A 189 -2.86 15.78 -10.77
N TRP A 190 -2.94 16.15 -12.05
CA TRP A 190 -3.03 15.18 -13.15
C TRP A 190 -1.77 14.32 -13.32
N VAL A 191 -0.59 14.92 -13.12
CA VAL A 191 0.69 14.18 -13.19
C VAL A 191 0.79 13.21 -12.03
N THR A 192 0.39 13.64 -10.83
CA THR A 192 0.36 12.79 -9.63
C THR A 192 -0.64 11.64 -9.81
N PHE A 193 -1.85 11.93 -10.27
CA PHE A 193 -2.87 10.94 -10.59
C PHE A 193 -2.37 9.93 -11.63
N GLY A 194 -1.80 10.40 -12.75
CA GLY A 194 -1.26 9.53 -13.79
C GLY A 194 -0.14 8.62 -13.26
N THR A 195 0.73 9.14 -12.40
CA THR A 195 1.79 8.36 -11.77
C THR A 195 1.22 7.27 -10.85
N LEU A 196 0.28 7.63 -9.98
CA LEU A 196 -0.39 6.68 -9.09
C LEU A 196 -1.19 5.63 -9.87
N LEU A 197 -1.84 6.02 -10.97
CA LEU A 197 -2.58 5.12 -11.83
C LEU A 197 -1.65 4.08 -12.47
N VAL A 198 -0.52 4.50 -13.03
CA VAL A 198 0.44 3.56 -13.63
C VAL A 198 1.04 2.64 -12.57
N VAL A 199 1.42 3.17 -11.40
CA VAL A 199 1.89 2.34 -10.28
C VAL A 199 0.81 1.34 -9.84
N GLY A 200 -0.44 1.78 -9.72
CA GLY A 200 -1.58 0.94 -9.38
C GLY A 200 -1.79 -0.18 -10.39
N VAL A 201 -1.79 0.13 -11.69
CA VAL A 201 -1.90 -0.87 -12.76
C VAL A 201 -0.76 -1.89 -12.68
N LEU A 202 0.48 -1.45 -12.49
CA LEU A 202 1.63 -2.35 -12.35
C LEU A 202 1.49 -3.28 -11.14
N VAL A 203 1.11 -2.74 -9.98
CA VAL A 203 0.87 -3.54 -8.76
C VAL A 203 -0.25 -4.55 -8.99
N SER A 204 -1.35 -4.16 -9.64
CA SER A 204 -2.46 -5.06 -9.96
C SER A 204 -2.07 -6.17 -10.94
N LEU A 205 -1.27 -5.86 -11.97
CA LEU A 205 -0.78 -6.85 -12.93
C LEU A 205 0.15 -7.88 -12.28
N ILE A 206 1.06 -7.42 -11.41
CA ILE A 206 1.93 -8.33 -10.63
C ILE A 206 1.07 -9.15 -9.67
N GLY A 207 0.07 -8.54 -9.04
CA GLY A 207 -0.87 -9.19 -8.13
C GLY A 207 -1.72 -10.27 -8.80
N LEU A 208 -2.04 -10.13 -10.08
CA LEU A 208 -2.79 -11.12 -10.87
C LEU A 208 -2.01 -12.43 -11.00
N ILE A 209 -0.68 -12.37 -11.10
CA ILE A 209 0.17 -13.58 -11.16
C ILE A 209 -0.07 -14.47 -9.94
N PHE A 210 -0.23 -13.86 -8.77
CA PHE A 210 -0.48 -14.59 -7.53
C PHE A 210 -1.90 -15.14 -7.42
N SER A 211 -2.88 -14.56 -8.12
CA SER A 211 -4.27 -15.08 -8.13
C SER A 211 -4.50 -16.18 -9.16
N VAL A 212 -3.57 -16.42 -10.10
CA VAL A 212 -3.69 -17.47 -11.13
C VAL A 212 -4.03 -18.85 -10.55
N PRO A 213 -3.37 -19.36 -9.49
CA PRO A 213 -3.72 -20.65 -8.91
C PRO A 213 -5.16 -20.72 -8.40
N ALA A 214 -5.63 -19.67 -7.72
CA ALA A 214 -7.01 -19.60 -7.23
C ALA A 214 -8.03 -19.54 -8.39
N MET A 215 -7.72 -18.79 -9.45
CA MET A 215 -8.54 -18.74 -10.66
C MET A 215 -8.64 -20.10 -11.33
N ILE A 216 -7.51 -20.77 -11.61
CA ILE A 216 -7.48 -22.11 -12.22
C ILE A 216 -8.30 -23.10 -11.39
N TYR A 217 -8.12 -23.10 -10.06
CA TYR A 217 -8.88 -23.96 -9.16
C TYR A 217 -10.38 -23.72 -9.28
N THR A 218 -10.80 -22.46 -9.24
CA THR A 218 -12.22 -22.07 -9.32
C THR A 218 -12.84 -22.42 -10.68
N PHE A 219 -12.13 -22.15 -11.78
CA PHE A 219 -12.58 -22.51 -13.13
C PHE A 219 -12.70 -24.02 -13.30
N SER A 220 -11.72 -24.79 -12.80
CA SER A 220 -11.74 -26.25 -12.88
C SER A 220 -12.94 -26.81 -12.11
N LYS A 221 -13.18 -26.32 -10.88
CA LYS A 221 -14.32 -26.75 -10.06
C LYS A 221 -15.66 -26.40 -10.73
N GLY A 222 -15.79 -25.19 -11.28
CA GLY A 222 -16.99 -24.76 -12.01
C GLY A 222 -17.26 -25.58 -13.27
N PHE A 223 -16.21 -25.96 -14.01
CA PHE A 223 -16.32 -26.81 -15.19
C PHE A 223 -16.83 -28.21 -14.85
N VAL A 224 -16.27 -28.86 -13.83
CA VAL A 224 -16.72 -30.19 -13.40
C VAL A 224 -18.17 -30.13 -12.90
N ALA A 225 -18.52 -29.12 -12.10
CA ALA A 225 -19.89 -28.93 -11.61
C ALA A 225 -20.92 -28.71 -12.73
N ALA A 226 -20.52 -28.12 -13.86
CA ALA A 226 -21.39 -27.97 -15.04
C ALA A 226 -21.53 -29.28 -15.85
N SER A 227 -20.56 -30.18 -15.75
CA SER A 227 -20.54 -31.46 -16.49
C SER A 227 -21.22 -32.62 -15.76
N GLU A 228 -21.26 -32.59 -14.44
CA GLU A 228 -21.85 -33.64 -13.60
C GLU A 228 -23.07 -33.10 -12.85
N SER A 229 -24.26 -33.65 -13.12
CA SER A 229 -25.52 -33.26 -12.48
C SER A 229 -25.62 -33.63 -10.98
N SER A 230 -24.60 -34.30 -10.42
CA SER A 230 -24.55 -34.77 -9.03
C SER A 230 -23.84 -33.83 -8.06
N TYR A 231 -23.40 -32.63 -8.50
CA TYR A 231 -22.65 -31.70 -7.65
C TYR A 231 -23.46 -30.98 -6.55
N LEU A 232 -24.76 -31.24 -6.46
CA LEU A 232 -25.66 -30.58 -5.50
C LEU A 232 -25.40 -30.99 -4.04
N ASP A 233 -24.64 -32.08 -3.78
CA ASP A 233 -24.39 -32.58 -2.42
C ASP A 233 -23.15 -31.97 -1.72
N THR A 234 -22.43 -31.05 -2.37
CA THR A 234 -21.20 -30.42 -1.80
C THR A 234 -21.43 -29.00 -1.28
N ALA A 235 -22.66 -28.47 -1.37
CA ALA A 235 -22.98 -27.06 -1.12
C ALA A 235 -22.69 -26.60 0.32
N ASP A 236 -22.74 -27.51 1.31
CA ASP A 236 -22.60 -27.17 2.73
C ASP A 236 -21.16 -27.32 3.27
N SER A 237 -20.22 -27.84 2.47
CA SER A 237 -18.83 -28.03 2.92
C SER A 237 -17.96 -26.81 2.61
N ILE A 238 -17.19 -26.35 3.60
CA ILE A 238 -16.24 -25.23 3.42
C ILE A 238 -15.11 -25.68 2.49
N ASP A 239 -14.91 -24.94 1.40
CA ASP A 239 -13.81 -25.16 0.47
C ASP A 239 -12.51 -24.53 1.00
N TRP A 240 -11.82 -25.26 1.88
CA TRP A 240 -10.56 -24.80 2.49
C TRP A 240 -9.43 -24.62 1.48
N ILE A 241 -9.47 -25.31 0.33
CA ILE A 241 -8.49 -25.13 -0.74
C ILE A 241 -8.69 -23.76 -1.40
N TYR A 242 -9.93 -23.41 -1.73
CA TYR A 242 -10.29 -22.08 -2.25
C TYR A 242 -9.89 -20.97 -1.27
N VAL A 243 -10.22 -21.13 0.02
CA VAL A 243 -9.89 -20.14 1.06
C VAL A 243 -8.37 -19.99 1.19
N GLY A 244 -7.62 -21.09 1.23
CA GLY A 244 -6.16 -21.09 1.32
C GLY A 244 -5.49 -20.41 0.12
N LEU A 245 -5.92 -20.74 -1.10
CA LEU A 245 -5.37 -20.15 -2.33
C LEU A 245 -5.64 -18.64 -2.41
N ASN A 246 -6.86 -18.19 -2.09
CA ASN A 246 -7.18 -16.76 -2.09
C ASN A 246 -6.41 -16.02 -0.98
N THR A 247 -6.34 -16.56 0.23
CA THR A 247 -5.61 -15.94 1.34
C THR A 247 -4.12 -15.81 1.01
N LEU A 248 -3.51 -16.82 0.38
CA LEU A 248 -2.13 -16.76 -0.09
C LEU A 248 -1.95 -15.73 -1.21
N SER A 249 -2.89 -15.64 -2.15
CA SER A 249 -2.88 -14.64 -3.22
C SER A 249 -2.93 -13.23 -2.64
N SER A 250 -3.81 -12.99 -1.68
CA SER A 250 -3.95 -11.72 -0.97
C SER A 250 -2.71 -11.39 -0.14
N ALA A 251 -2.08 -12.36 0.51
CA ALA A 251 -0.83 -12.18 1.24
C ALA A 251 0.26 -11.56 0.36
N ALA A 252 0.43 -12.08 -0.86
CA ALA A 252 1.36 -11.52 -1.83
C ALA A 252 0.97 -10.09 -2.25
N GLN A 253 -0.32 -9.86 -2.54
CA GLN A 253 -0.82 -8.53 -2.92
C GLN A 253 -0.60 -7.47 -1.83
N TYR A 254 -0.83 -7.81 -0.57
CA TYR A 254 -0.61 -6.91 0.57
C TYR A 254 0.86 -6.48 0.68
N ILE A 255 1.79 -7.39 0.39
CA ILE A 255 3.22 -7.07 0.37
C ILE A 255 3.56 -6.19 -0.85
N LEU A 256 2.93 -6.40 -2.02
CA LEU A 256 3.17 -5.59 -3.21
C LEU A 256 2.81 -4.10 -3.02
N TYR A 257 1.94 -3.75 -2.08
CA TYR A 257 1.67 -2.35 -1.71
C TYR A 257 2.89 -1.60 -1.16
N THR A 258 3.98 -2.30 -0.83
CA THR A 258 5.30 -1.68 -0.60
C THR A 258 5.74 -0.83 -1.80
N ILE A 259 5.40 -1.24 -3.03
CA ILE A 259 5.66 -0.47 -4.26
C ILE A 259 4.96 0.89 -4.19
N THR A 260 3.69 0.91 -3.82
CA THR A 260 2.92 2.15 -3.65
C THR A 260 3.49 3.04 -2.55
N ALA A 261 3.96 2.46 -1.45
CA ALA A 261 4.57 3.21 -0.35
C ALA A 261 5.93 3.83 -0.73
N VAL A 262 6.74 3.15 -1.54
CA VAL A 262 7.98 3.73 -2.09
C VAL A 262 7.67 4.80 -3.14
N ALA A 263 6.73 4.53 -4.04
CA ALA A 263 6.31 5.48 -5.07
C ALA A 263 5.77 6.78 -4.43
N SER A 264 4.99 6.70 -3.36
CA SER A 264 4.47 7.89 -2.68
C SER A 264 5.58 8.76 -2.08
N ALA A 265 6.69 8.17 -1.61
CA ALA A 265 7.87 8.93 -1.20
C ALA A 265 8.50 9.67 -2.38
N PHE A 266 8.70 9.02 -3.53
CA PHE A 266 9.25 9.67 -4.72
C PHE A 266 8.33 10.78 -5.27
N ILE A 267 7.02 10.55 -5.28
CA ILE A 267 6.03 11.57 -5.66
C ILE A 267 6.10 12.76 -4.68
N TYR A 268 6.14 12.50 -3.38
CA TYR A 268 6.30 13.54 -2.35
C TYR A 268 7.55 14.38 -2.61
N PHE A 269 8.73 13.76 -2.76
CA PHE A 269 9.97 14.51 -2.97
C PHE A 269 10.00 15.23 -4.31
N ASN A 270 9.42 14.68 -5.38
CA ASN A 270 9.29 15.38 -6.65
C ASN A 270 8.46 16.67 -6.50
N LEU A 271 7.30 16.59 -5.83
CA LEU A 271 6.45 17.76 -5.61
C LEU A 271 7.09 18.77 -4.65
N HIS A 272 7.71 18.27 -3.58
CA HIS A 272 8.43 19.10 -2.61
C HIS A 272 9.57 19.85 -3.31
N GLU A 273 10.33 19.20 -4.19
CA GLU A 273 11.42 19.84 -4.95
C GLU A 273 10.90 20.84 -5.97
N ARG A 274 9.78 20.55 -6.65
CA ARG A 274 9.13 21.51 -7.57
C ARG A 274 8.66 22.77 -6.85
N LYS A 275 8.23 22.65 -5.59
CA LYS A 275 7.72 23.77 -4.79
C LYS A 275 8.82 24.56 -4.07
N TYR A 276 9.80 23.88 -3.49
CA TYR A 276 10.77 24.50 -2.57
C TYR A 276 12.23 24.52 -3.10
N ASN A 277 12.56 23.77 -4.15
CA ASN A 277 13.91 23.67 -4.74
C ASN A 277 15.03 23.37 -3.69
N THR A 278 14.75 22.55 -2.67
CA THR A 278 15.67 22.34 -1.55
C THR A 278 16.90 21.52 -1.93
N GLY A 279 16.77 20.55 -2.84
CA GLY A 279 17.88 19.76 -3.37
C GLY A 279 18.87 20.60 -4.17
N ALA A 280 18.38 21.49 -5.05
CA ALA A 280 19.25 22.39 -5.81
C ALA A 280 20.06 23.34 -4.91
N LEU A 281 19.46 23.82 -3.82
CA LEU A 281 20.15 24.67 -2.83
C LEU A 281 21.22 23.90 -2.05
N GLU A 282 20.97 22.63 -1.73
CA GLU A 282 21.93 21.75 -1.05
C GLU A 282 23.16 21.45 -1.93
N GLU A 283 22.95 21.25 -3.23
CA GLU A 283 24.02 21.08 -4.23
C GLU A 283 24.88 22.35 -4.36
N ILE A 284 24.27 23.54 -4.41
CA ILE A 284 25.01 24.81 -4.41
C ILE A 284 25.84 24.98 -3.13
N ASN A 285 25.26 24.68 -1.97
CA ASN A 285 25.94 24.81 -0.68
C ASN A 285 27.10 23.82 -0.51
N THR A 286 27.03 22.64 -1.13
CA THR A 286 28.12 21.67 -1.11
C THR A 286 29.27 22.09 -2.02
N ILE A 287 28.97 22.55 -3.24
CA ILE A 287 29.98 23.14 -4.15
C ILE A 287 30.67 24.36 -3.51
N GLY A 288 29.90 25.22 -2.83
CA GLY A 288 30.46 26.39 -2.13
C GLY A 288 31.34 26.05 -0.92
N LYS A 289 31.15 24.89 -0.29
CA LYS A 289 32.00 24.42 0.81
C LYS A 289 33.31 23.80 0.31
N ASP A 290 33.27 23.08 -0.80
CA ASP A 290 34.47 22.48 -1.39
C ASP A 290 35.45 23.56 -1.87
N HIS A 291 34.95 24.70 -2.38
CA HIS A 291 35.79 25.83 -2.77
C HIS A 291 36.47 26.59 -1.63
N HIS A 292 35.93 26.54 -0.40
CA HIS A 292 36.53 27.19 0.77
C HIS A 292 37.59 26.33 1.49
N LEU A 293 37.80 25.09 1.04
CA LEU A 293 38.84 24.19 1.56
C LEU A 293 40.11 24.17 0.68
N GLU A 294 40.09 24.89 -0.46
CA GLU A 294 41.22 25.02 -1.40
C GLU A 294 41.96 26.36 -1.32
N ASP A 295 41.52 27.29 -0.47
CA ASP A 295 42.16 28.59 -0.15
C ASP A 295 42.76 28.60 1.27
#